data_AF-A0A525IRE6-F1
#
_entry.id   AF-A0A525IRE6-F1
#
_cell.length_a   1.000
_cell.length_b   1.000
_cell.length_c   1.000
_cell.angle_alpha   90.00
_cell.angle_beta   90.00
_cell.angle_gamma   90.00
#
_symmetry.space_group_name_H-M   'P 1'
#
loop_
_entity.id
_entity.type
_entity.pdbx_description
1 polymer ?
#
loop_
_entity_poly.entity_id
_entity_poly.type
_entity_poly.pdbx_seq_one_letter_code
_entity_poly.pdbx_strand_id
1 'polypeptide(L)'
;MPFVNIKLIDGVFTPEQKHALAKDITDVMVKHEGSEAFREVVWVLIEELHTDGWHIGGLPFQGPKSLLDTLGRSKAMVESIDGHPVTHEALAIAAPVKPPG
;
A
#
# COMPACT_ATOMS: atom_id res chain seq x y z
N MET A 1 11.58 22.04 -2.81
CA MET A 1 10.46 22.00 -1.84
C MET A 1 9.87 20.62 -1.90
N PRO A 2 10.13 19.77 -0.89
CA PRO A 2 9.67 18.38 -0.90
C PRO A 2 8.15 18.31 -0.70
N PHE A 3 7.48 17.49 -1.50
CA PHE A 3 6.05 17.25 -1.41
C PHE A 3 5.80 15.76 -1.26
N VAL A 4 5.01 15.39 -0.24
CA VAL A 4 4.59 14.03 0.04
C VAL A 4 3.07 13.97 0.01
N ASN A 5 2.53 13.15 -0.90
CA ASN A 5 1.10 12.86 -0.95
C ASN A 5 0.84 11.43 -0.45
N ILE A 6 0.02 11.32 0.58
CA ILE A 6 -0.38 10.07 1.20
C ILE A 6 -1.85 9.87 0.89
N LYS A 7 -2.17 8.80 0.16
CA LYS A 7 -3.56 8.39 -0.10
C LYS A 7 -3.95 7.30 0.87
N LEU A 8 -5.02 7.51 1.61
CA LEU A 8 -5.54 6.61 2.63
C LEU A 8 -7.00 6.26 2.33
N ILE A 9 -7.46 5.19 2.96
CA ILE A 9 -8.88 4.85 3.01
C ILE A 9 -9.51 5.66 4.14
N ASP A 10 -10.67 6.26 3.87
CA ASP A 10 -11.41 7.05 4.85
C ASP A 10 -11.68 6.25 6.14
N GLY A 11 -11.50 6.90 7.29
CA GLY A 11 -11.75 6.33 8.61
C GLY A 11 -10.73 5.30 9.11
N VAL A 12 -9.68 4.97 8.36
CA VAL A 12 -8.64 4.02 8.82
C VAL A 12 -7.73 4.64 9.88
N PHE A 13 -7.45 5.93 9.79
CA PHE A 13 -6.61 6.66 10.74
C PHE A 13 -7.43 7.72 11.49
N THR A 14 -7.22 7.84 12.79
CA THR A 14 -7.79 8.96 13.55
C THR A 14 -7.12 10.28 13.17
N PRO A 15 -7.74 11.44 13.43
CA PRO A 15 -7.11 12.74 13.24
C PRO A 15 -5.73 12.84 13.90
N GLU A 16 -5.59 12.34 15.12
CA GLU A 16 -4.33 12.36 15.88
C GLU A 16 -3.23 11.54 15.20
N GLN A 17 -3.60 10.35 14.67
CA GLN A 17 -2.66 9.51 13.94
C GLN A 17 -2.21 10.17 12.63
N LYS A 18 -3.11 10.88 11.93
CA LYS A 18 -2.75 11.64 10.72
C LYS A 18 -1.79 12.79 11.01
N HIS A 19 -1.99 13.52 12.11
CA HIS A 19 -1.07 14.57 12.53
C HIS A 19 0.30 14.02 12.94
N ALA A 20 0.33 12.92 13.68
CA ALA A 20 1.58 12.23 14.02
C ALA A 20 2.31 11.75 12.76
N LEU A 21 1.59 11.14 11.82
CA LEU A 21 2.16 10.68 10.53
C LEU A 21 2.76 11.85 9.74
N ALA A 22 2.07 12.99 9.63
CA ALA A 22 2.57 14.15 8.91
C ALA A 22 3.85 14.72 9.55
N LYS A 23 3.91 14.75 10.88
CA LYS A 23 5.10 15.14 11.62
C LYS A 23 6.27 14.18 11.36
N ASP A 24 6.06 12.88 11.50
CA ASP A 24 7.11 11.88 11.33
C ASP A 24 7.66 11.86 9.90
N ILE A 25 6.78 12.00 8.89
CA ILE A 25 7.19 12.14 7.50
C ILE A 25 8.02 13.41 7.28
N THR A 26 7.66 14.52 7.92
CA THR A 26 8.44 15.76 7.85
C THR A 26 9.84 15.56 8.41
N ASP A 27 9.97 14.87 9.55
CA ASP A 27 11.26 14.56 10.17
C ASP A 27 12.12 13.65 9.27
N VAL A 28 11.51 12.69 8.56
CA VAL A 28 12.20 11.87 7.54
C VAL A 28 12.72 12.73 6.40
N MET A 29 11.91 13.66 5.87
CA MET A 29 12.33 14.54 4.78
C MET A 29 13.50 15.43 5.21
N VAL A 30 13.41 16.08 6.37
CA VAL A 30 14.47 16.94 6.91
C VAL A 30 15.78 16.16 7.11
N LYS A 31 15.70 14.94 7.65
CA LYS A 31 16.85 14.04 7.82
C LYS A 31 17.56 13.78 6.49
N HIS A 32 16.83 13.50 5.41
CA HIS A 32 17.41 13.14 4.12
C HIS A 32 17.84 14.35 3.28
N GLU A 33 17.16 15.49 3.42
CA GLU A 33 17.64 16.77 2.87
C GLU A 33 18.91 17.27 3.60
N GLY A 34 19.12 16.84 4.84
CA GLY A 34 20.32 17.15 5.63
C GLY A 34 20.34 18.57 6.22
N SER A 35 19.19 19.26 6.25
CA SER A 35 19.08 20.64 6.72
C SER A 35 17.71 20.94 7.33
N GLU A 36 17.70 21.42 8.58
CA GLU A 36 16.47 21.88 9.26
C GLU A 36 15.81 23.08 8.56
N ALA A 37 16.55 23.83 7.73
CA ALA A 37 15.98 24.92 6.94
C ALA A 37 14.87 24.43 5.98
N PHE A 38 14.86 23.14 5.64
CA PHE A 38 13.84 22.57 4.76
C PHE A 38 12.51 22.31 5.47
N ARG A 39 12.46 22.25 6.81
CA ARG A 39 11.24 21.91 7.56
C ARG A 39 10.06 22.80 7.20
N GLU A 40 10.30 24.10 7.06
CA GLU A 40 9.29 25.11 6.73
C GLU A 40 8.71 24.97 5.31
N VAL A 41 9.36 24.16 4.46
CA VAL A 41 8.97 23.96 3.05
C VAL A 41 8.67 22.49 2.71
N VAL A 42 8.56 21.61 3.71
CA VAL A 42 8.07 20.25 3.52
C VAL A 42 6.55 20.25 3.56
N TRP A 43 5.94 19.76 2.48
CA TRP A 43 4.50 19.72 2.33
C TRP A 43 4.02 18.27 2.44
N VAL A 44 3.12 17.99 3.39
CA VAL A 44 2.49 16.68 3.53
C VAL A 44 0.99 16.82 3.32
N LEU A 45 0.49 16.19 2.26
CA LEU A 45 -0.95 16.12 1.95
C LEU A 45 -1.46 14.71 2.21
N ILE A 46 -2.36 14.57 3.18
CA ILE A 46 -3.08 13.34 3.47
C ILE A 46 -4.46 13.43 2.82
N GLU A 47 -4.73 12.54 1.88
CA GLU A 47 -5.98 12.46 1.11
C GLU A 47 -6.71 11.17 1.48
N GLU A 48 -7.86 11.29 2.12
CA GLU A 48 -8.73 10.18 2.45
C GLU A 48 -9.73 9.95 1.31
N LEU A 49 -9.72 8.73 0.78
CA LEU A 49 -10.57 8.30 -0.31
C LEU A 49 -11.60 7.32 0.19
N HIS A 50 -12.83 7.46 -0.31
CA HIS A 50 -13.95 6.61 0.04
C HIS A 50 -13.66 5.14 -0.32
N THR A 51 -14.18 4.23 0.51
CA THR A 51 -13.85 2.80 0.50
C THR A 51 -14.22 2.07 -0.79
N ASP A 52 -15.23 2.57 -1.52
CA ASP A 52 -15.69 2.00 -2.81
C ASP A 52 -14.68 2.14 -3.95
N GLY A 53 -13.73 3.07 -3.84
CA GLY A 53 -12.61 3.21 -4.78
C GLY A 53 -11.53 2.13 -4.61
N TRP A 54 -11.55 1.37 -3.51
CA TRP A 54 -10.47 0.48 -3.13
C TRP A 54 -10.78 -0.99 -3.41
N HIS A 55 -9.89 -1.64 -4.18
CA HIS A 55 -10.00 -3.04 -4.52
C HIS A 55 -8.65 -3.74 -4.39
N ILE A 56 -8.65 -4.98 -3.88
CA ILE A 56 -7.46 -5.84 -3.79
C ILE A 56 -7.75 -7.14 -4.52
N GLY A 57 -6.98 -7.45 -5.56
CA GLY A 57 -7.20 -8.64 -6.39
C GLY A 57 -8.57 -8.66 -7.08
N GLY A 58 -9.11 -7.48 -7.42
CA GLY A 58 -10.44 -7.34 -8.03
C GLY A 58 -11.62 -7.37 -7.05
N LEU A 59 -11.39 -7.47 -5.75
CA LEU A 59 -12.45 -7.52 -4.73
C LEU A 59 -12.52 -6.21 -3.93
N PRO A 60 -13.73 -5.71 -3.57
CA PRO A 60 -13.87 -4.50 -2.76
C PRO A 60 -13.17 -4.60 -1.41
N PHE A 61 -12.61 -3.48 -0.96
CA PHE A 61 -12.02 -3.38 0.37
C PHE A 61 -13.10 -3.38 1.47
N GLN A 62 -12.88 -4.19 2.51
CA GLN A 62 -13.80 -4.47 3.62
C GLN A 62 -13.08 -4.32 4.97
N GLY A 63 -12.08 -3.43 5.04
CA GLY A 63 -11.29 -3.22 6.26
C GLY A 63 -10.27 -4.34 6.52
N PRO A 64 -9.94 -4.62 7.80
CA PRO A 64 -8.96 -5.64 8.19
C PRO A 64 -9.23 -7.04 7.61
N LYS A 65 -10.50 -7.37 7.32
CA LYS A 65 -10.87 -8.62 6.66
C LYS A 65 -10.19 -8.76 5.30
N SER A 66 -10.13 -7.69 4.50
CA SER A 66 -9.48 -7.72 3.19
C SER A 66 -7.99 -8.05 3.27
N LEU A 67 -7.31 -7.66 4.36
CA LEU A 67 -5.92 -8.04 4.60
C LEU A 67 -5.80 -9.55 4.79
N LEU A 68 -6.57 -10.12 5.72
CA LEU A 68 -6.53 -11.56 6.00
C LEU A 68 -6.94 -12.39 4.79
N ASP A 69 -8.00 -11.99 4.08
CA ASP A 69 -8.44 -12.68 2.87
C ASP A 69 -7.37 -12.62 1.76
N THR A 70 -6.69 -11.48 1.61
CA THR A 70 -5.60 -11.34 0.64
C THR A 70 -4.42 -12.22 0.99
N LEU A 71 -3.96 -12.19 2.25
CA LEU A 71 -2.85 -13.03 2.70
C LEU A 71 -3.17 -14.53 2.56
N GLY A 72 -4.42 -14.93 2.87
CA GLY A 72 -4.89 -16.29 2.66
C GLY A 72 -4.85 -16.71 1.19
N ARG A 73 -5.36 -15.87 0.28
CA ARG A 73 -5.28 -16.11 -1.18
C ARG A 73 -3.84 -16.17 -1.68
N SER A 74 -2.97 -15.25 -1.23
CA SER A 74 -1.55 -15.23 -1.60
C SER A 74 -0.84 -16.50 -1.14
N LYS A 75 -1.08 -16.95 0.09
CA LYS A 75 -0.54 -18.23 0.59
C LYS A 75 -1.00 -19.40 -0.27
N ALA A 76 -2.31 -19.53 -0.52
CA ALA A 76 -2.85 -20.60 -1.34
C ALA A 76 -2.28 -20.58 -2.77
N MET A 77 -2.05 -19.39 -3.34
CA MET A 77 -1.40 -19.24 -4.64
C MET A 77 0.04 -19.75 -4.61
N VAL A 78 0.84 -19.33 -3.63
CA VAL A 78 2.23 -19.80 -3.47
C VAL A 78 2.28 -21.32 -3.31
N GLU A 79 1.40 -21.90 -2.51
CA GLU A 79 1.33 -23.36 -2.30
C GLU A 79 0.92 -24.14 -3.55
N SER A 80 0.21 -23.51 -4.49
CA SER A 80 -0.17 -24.14 -5.77
C SER A 80 0.86 -24.02 -6.89
N ILE A 81 1.91 -23.22 -6.71
CA ILE A 81 2.98 -23.04 -7.71
C ILE A 81 4.01 -24.15 -7.52
N ASP A 82 4.21 -24.96 -8.55
CA ASP A 82 5.26 -25.96 -8.52
C ASP A 82 6.66 -25.33 -8.62
N GLY A 83 7.50 -25.61 -7.63
CA GLY A 83 8.86 -25.10 -7.54
C GLY A 83 8.94 -23.61 -7.18
N HIS A 84 10.00 -22.94 -7.63
CA HIS A 84 10.27 -21.53 -7.35
C HIS A 84 10.67 -20.81 -8.65
N PRO A 85 9.70 -20.52 -9.54
CA PRO A 85 10.00 -19.84 -10.79
C PRO A 85 10.59 -18.45 -10.52
N VAL A 86 11.78 -18.19 -11.07
CA VAL A 86 12.48 -16.89 -10.97
C VAL A 86 12.41 -16.07 -12.24
N THR A 87 11.79 -16.60 -13.30
CA THR A 87 11.55 -15.90 -14.56
C THR A 87 10.05 -15.74 -14.80
N HIS A 88 9.69 -14.70 -15.56
CA HIS A 88 8.31 -14.43 -15.94
C HIS A 88 7.68 -15.61 -16.71
N GLU A 89 8.41 -16.18 -17.67
CA GLU A 89 7.93 -17.32 -18.47
C GLU A 89 7.68 -18.57 -17.61
N ALA A 90 8.61 -18.91 -16.71
CA ALA A 90 8.44 -20.04 -15.80
C ALA A 90 7.25 -19.82 -14.86
N LEU A 91 7.04 -18.59 -14.38
CA LEU A 91 5.89 -18.26 -13.54
C LEU A 91 4.56 -18.37 -14.30
N ALA A 92 4.49 -17.92 -15.55
CA ALA A 92 3.30 -18.03 -16.37
C ALA A 92 2.93 -19.50 -16.68
N ILE A 93 3.94 -20.37 -16.83
CA ILE A 93 3.74 -21.82 -17.00
C ILE A 93 3.27 -22.46 -15.68
N ALA A 94 3.91 -22.13 -14.56
CA ALA A 94 3.60 -22.71 -13.25
C ALA A 94 2.29 -22.18 -12.62
N ALA A 95 1.85 -20.99 -13.02
CA ALA A 95 0.62 -20.34 -12.57
C ALA A 95 -0.15 -19.73 -13.76
N PRO A 96 -0.76 -20.56 -14.62
CA PRO A 96 -1.45 -20.07 -15.81
C PRO A 96 -2.71 -19.26 -15.43
N VAL A 97 -3.10 -18.37 -16.33
CA VAL A 97 -4.35 -17.59 -16.20
C VAL A 97 -5.53 -18.55 -16.09
N LYS A 98 -6.36 -18.37 -15.06
CA LYS A 98 -7.61 -19.12 -14.92
C LYS A 98 -8.60 -18.65 -15.99
N PRO A 99 -9.26 -19.57 -16.72
CA PRO A 99 -10.32 -19.18 -17.65
C PRO A 99 -11.43 -18.46 -16.89
N PRO A 100 -12.11 -17.47 -17.53
CA PRO A 100 -13.29 -16.86 -16.93
C PRO A 100 -14.34 -17.94 -16.65
N GLY A 101 -14.88 -17.93 -15.43
CA GLY A 101 -15.98 -18.80 -15.01
C GLY A 101 -17.33 -18.32 -15.51
#